data_AF-A0A519QLV7-F1
#
_entry.id   AF-A0A519QLV7-F1
#
_cell.length_a   1.000
_cell.length_b   1.000
_cell.length_c   1.000
_cell.angle_alpha   90.00
_cell.angle_beta   90.00
_cell.angle_gamma   90.00
#
_symmetry.space_group_name_H-M   'P 1'
#
loop_
_entity.id
_entity.type
_entity.pdbx_description
1 polymer ?
#
loop_
_entity_poly.entity_id
_entity_poly.type
_entity_poly.pdbx_seq_one_letter_code
_entity_poly.pdbx_strand_id
1 'polypeptide(L)'
;MDNKDVVPFTHAIDKKKFQLFEIDKCTDSYLHGIERDEFFEIIWFEHSDSHTDATPGQKYVYLIPPFRSLGISLENKKGFLIAFTREYLEEDDKEYALDVFKLFNLQGQYSLIQLDEVTNFNLEHVYKLLMFECYNTIGTYLAIKALLKVFLLHLIRLKQRAFLSQDINQKRVYQFCILLDKNYHKERKASFYSNQLQISEKRLNQILQEKMHKTITQLIHA
;
A
#
# COMPACT_ATOMS: atom_id res chain seq x y z
N MET A 1 -48.73 4.89 10.24
CA MET A 1 -47.43 5.47 10.60
C MET A 1 -46.42 4.86 9.66
N ASP A 2 -45.95 5.67 8.71
CA ASP A 2 -45.18 5.24 7.57
C ASP A 2 -43.87 4.56 7.95
N ASN A 3 -43.67 3.40 7.33
CA ASN A 3 -42.42 2.68 7.25
C ASN A 3 -41.48 3.55 6.40
N LYS A 4 -40.55 4.28 7.02
CA LYS A 4 -39.48 4.93 6.26
C LYS A 4 -38.55 3.84 5.76
N ASP A 5 -38.69 3.52 4.48
CA ASP A 5 -37.69 2.79 3.71
C ASP A 5 -36.33 3.48 3.92
N VAL A 6 -35.49 2.87 4.75
CA VAL A 6 -34.09 3.27 4.91
C VAL A 6 -33.40 2.92 3.61
N VAL A 7 -33.30 3.89 2.71
CA VAL A 7 -32.48 3.74 1.49
C VAL A 7 -31.08 3.34 1.94
N PRO A 8 -30.57 2.16 1.56
CA PRO A 8 -29.26 1.72 1.99
C PRO A 8 -28.24 2.73 1.47
N PHE A 9 -27.42 3.25 2.37
CA PHE A 9 -26.40 4.23 2.06
C PHE A 9 -25.46 3.64 0.99
N THR A 10 -25.57 4.14 -0.23
CA THR A 10 -24.70 3.75 -1.34
C THR A 10 -23.29 4.23 -1.01
N HIS A 11 -22.31 3.30 -1.06
CA HIS A 11 -20.87 3.54 -0.82
C HIS A 11 -20.39 3.46 0.65
N ALA A 12 -21.00 2.61 1.48
CA ALA A 12 -20.47 2.29 2.80
C ALA A 12 -19.01 1.79 2.75
N ILE A 13 -18.23 2.08 3.79
CA ILE A 13 -16.84 1.64 3.94
C ILE A 13 -16.80 0.15 4.29
N ASP A 14 -16.11 -0.64 3.47
CA ASP A 14 -15.92 -2.07 3.69
C ASP A 14 -14.63 -2.34 4.49
N LYS A 15 -14.77 -2.82 5.72
CA LYS A 15 -13.64 -3.15 6.61
C LYS A 15 -12.76 -4.28 6.08
N LYS A 16 -13.24 -5.08 5.13
CA LYS A 16 -12.42 -6.10 4.44
C LYS A 16 -11.54 -5.52 3.34
N LYS A 17 -11.76 -4.26 2.96
CA LYS A 17 -11.03 -3.59 1.86
C LYS A 17 -10.23 -2.40 2.32
N PHE A 18 -10.60 -1.80 3.46
CA PHE A 18 -9.87 -0.70 4.06
C PHE A 18 -9.93 -0.76 5.58
N GLN A 19 -8.78 -0.54 6.21
CA GLN A 19 -8.65 -0.54 7.65
C GLN A 19 -7.72 0.59 8.11
N LEU A 20 -8.05 1.17 9.27
CA LEU A 20 -7.35 2.30 9.86
C LEU A 20 -7.31 2.13 11.38
N PHE A 21 -6.11 2.04 11.95
CA PHE A 21 -5.93 1.87 13.40
C PHE A 21 -4.75 2.69 13.90
N GLU A 22 -4.83 3.16 15.14
CA GLU A 22 -3.65 3.56 15.90
C GLU A 22 -2.81 2.31 16.19
N ILE A 23 -1.47 2.43 16.14
CA ILE A 23 -0.57 1.28 16.34
C ILE A 23 -0.79 0.63 17.71
N ASP A 24 -0.99 1.43 18.76
CA ASP A 24 -1.24 0.94 20.12
C ASP A 24 -2.58 0.19 20.26
N LYS A 25 -3.48 0.33 19.29
CA LYS A 25 -4.78 -0.36 19.20
C LYS A 25 -4.80 -1.43 18.12
N CYS A 26 -3.67 -1.67 17.45
CA CYS A 26 -3.56 -2.72 16.45
C CYS A 26 -3.74 -4.07 17.15
N THR A 27 -4.72 -4.84 16.71
CA THR A 27 -5.06 -6.12 17.33
C THR A 27 -4.18 -7.22 16.75
N ASP A 28 -3.78 -8.18 17.58
CA ASP A 28 -3.10 -9.40 17.13
C ASP A 28 -3.88 -10.13 16.02
N SER A 29 -5.23 -9.99 16.02
CA SER A 29 -6.09 -10.51 14.97
C SER A 29 -5.84 -9.91 13.58
N TYR A 30 -5.42 -8.64 13.49
CA TYR A 30 -5.01 -8.05 12.21
C TYR A 30 -3.61 -8.51 11.81
N LEU A 31 -2.65 -8.48 12.75
CA LEU A 31 -1.25 -8.84 12.49
C LEU A 31 -1.08 -10.30 12.03
N HIS A 32 -2.00 -11.17 12.43
CA HIS A 32 -2.04 -12.59 12.06
C HIS A 32 -3.20 -12.95 11.11
N GLY A 33 -3.91 -11.95 10.58
CA GLY A 33 -5.01 -12.16 9.66
C GLY A 33 -4.52 -12.61 8.28
N ILE A 34 -5.10 -13.68 7.74
CA ILE A 34 -4.81 -14.19 6.39
C ILE A 34 -5.12 -13.14 5.32
N GLU A 35 -6.10 -12.27 5.56
CA GLU A 35 -6.50 -11.21 4.65
C GLU A 35 -5.38 -10.17 4.42
N ARG A 36 -4.40 -10.06 5.34
CA ARG A 36 -3.28 -9.10 5.30
C ARG A 36 -2.45 -9.19 4.02
N ASP A 37 -2.35 -10.38 3.42
CA ASP A 37 -1.52 -10.60 2.23
C ASP A 37 -2.01 -9.84 0.99
N GLU A 38 -3.28 -9.43 0.93
CA GLU A 38 -3.82 -8.66 -0.20
C GLU A 38 -3.75 -7.14 -0.01
N PHE A 39 -3.31 -6.68 1.17
CA PHE A 39 -3.28 -5.26 1.50
C PHE A 39 -1.95 -4.60 1.13
N PHE A 40 -2.07 -3.35 0.67
CA PHE A 40 -1.02 -2.36 0.86
C PHE A 40 -1.09 -1.84 2.29
N GLU A 41 0.04 -1.79 2.98
CA GLU A 41 0.10 -1.25 4.36
C GLU A 41 1.00 -0.03 4.44
N ILE A 42 0.50 1.01 5.09
CA ILE A 42 1.22 2.24 5.42
C ILE A 42 1.29 2.31 6.95
N ILE A 43 2.50 2.21 7.49
CA ILE A 43 2.72 2.34 8.94
C ILE A 43 3.49 3.63 9.16
N TRP A 44 2.81 4.66 9.67
CA TRP A 44 3.43 5.94 10.00
C TRP A 44 3.63 6.04 11.50
N PHE A 45 4.87 6.25 11.92
CA PHE A 45 5.26 6.24 13.33
C PHE A 45 6.38 7.25 13.62
N GLU A 46 6.55 7.53 14.91
CA GLU A 46 7.73 8.21 15.45
C GLU A 46 8.76 7.17 15.89
N HIS A 47 10.04 7.39 15.54
CA HIS A 47 11.09 6.53 16.08
C HIS A 47 11.40 6.97 17.52
N SER A 48 11.14 6.09 18.48
CA SER A 48 11.43 6.34 19.90
C SER A 48 12.72 5.69 20.38
N ASP A 49 13.44 4.99 19.50
CA ASP A 49 14.57 4.15 19.88
C ASP A 49 15.79 5.02 20.20
N SER A 50 16.18 5.03 21.48
CA SER A 50 17.32 5.78 22.03
C SER A 50 18.69 5.24 21.60
N HIS A 51 18.73 4.22 20.75
CA HIS A 51 19.94 3.49 20.34
C HIS A 51 20.33 3.70 18.87
N THR A 52 19.55 4.46 18.11
CA THR A 52 19.93 4.93 16.77
C THR A 52 20.17 6.44 16.84
N ASP A 53 21.03 6.99 15.97
CA ASP A 53 21.26 8.45 15.84
C ASP A 53 20.01 9.22 15.31
N ALA A 54 18.81 8.72 15.59
CA ALA A 54 17.56 9.34 15.17
C ALA A 54 17.31 10.60 16.01
N THR A 55 17.02 11.70 15.32
CA THR A 55 16.58 12.94 15.95
C THR A 55 15.24 12.71 16.65
N PRO A 56 15.09 13.07 17.94
CA PRO A 56 13.81 12.99 18.64
C PRO A 56 12.73 13.76 17.86
N GLY A 57 11.53 13.17 17.74
CA GLY A 57 10.45 13.75 16.93
C GLY A 57 10.50 13.38 15.45
N GLN A 58 11.53 12.67 14.97
CA GLN A 58 11.60 12.27 13.57
C GLN A 58 10.55 11.20 13.24
N LYS A 59 9.76 11.50 12.20
CA LYS A 59 8.67 10.66 11.73
C LYS A 59 9.08 9.86 10.51
N TYR A 60 8.60 8.63 10.46
CA TYR A 60 8.90 7.66 9.42
C TYR A 60 7.66 6.95 8.93
N VAL A 61 7.68 6.51 7.68
CA VAL A 61 6.63 5.69 7.07
C VAL A 61 7.24 4.40 6.55
N TYR A 62 6.75 3.25 7.01
CA TYR A 62 6.91 1.99 6.31
C TYR A 62 5.80 1.81 5.29
N LEU A 63 6.17 1.38 4.09
CA LEU A 63 5.25 0.98 3.03
C LEU A 63 5.48 -0.47 2.69
N ILE A 64 4.46 -1.30 2.90
CA ILE A 64 4.51 -2.74 2.71
C ILE A 64 3.58 -3.08 1.56
N PRO A 65 4.10 -3.66 0.46
CA PRO A 65 3.24 -4.07 -0.64
C PRO A 65 2.53 -5.40 -0.31
N PRO A 66 1.47 -5.73 -1.07
CA PRO A 66 0.80 -7.03 -0.97
C PRO A 66 1.77 -8.21 -1.08
N PHE A 67 1.43 -9.31 -0.42
CA PHE A 67 2.16 -10.59 -0.39
C PHE A 67 3.58 -10.49 0.20
N ARG A 68 3.82 -9.43 0.99
CA ARG A 68 5.06 -9.19 1.74
C ARG A 68 4.78 -8.88 3.20
N SER A 69 3.82 -9.60 3.79
CA SER A 69 3.51 -9.54 5.22
C SER A 69 4.80 -9.76 6.02
N LEU A 70 5.35 -8.67 6.54
CA LEU A 70 6.58 -8.68 7.30
C LEU A 70 6.23 -8.74 8.79
N GLY A 71 7.00 -9.50 9.57
CA GLY A 71 6.98 -9.44 11.03
C GLY A 71 7.67 -8.17 11.53
N ILE A 72 7.16 -6.99 11.18
CA ILE A 72 7.67 -5.72 11.73
C ILE A 72 7.22 -5.67 13.18
N SER A 73 8.16 -5.63 14.12
CA SER A 73 7.83 -5.29 15.50
C SER A 73 7.30 -3.85 15.54
N LEU A 74 6.05 -3.71 15.93
CA LEU A 74 5.40 -2.43 16.20
C LEU A 74 5.51 -2.03 17.67
N GLU A 75 6.22 -2.82 18.48
CA GLU A 75 6.43 -2.54 19.89
C GLU A 75 7.10 -1.16 20.06
N ASN A 76 6.57 -0.38 21.00
CA ASN A 76 7.02 0.97 21.35
C ASN A 76 6.90 2.04 20.25
N LYS A 77 6.29 1.75 19.09
CA LYS A 77 6.06 2.74 18.03
C LYS A 77 4.72 3.44 18.22
N LYS A 78 4.75 4.76 18.36
CA LYS A 78 3.53 5.58 18.36
C LYS A 78 3.20 6.06 16.97
N GLY A 79 1.96 5.87 16.55
CA GLY A 79 1.50 6.25 15.21
C GLY A 79 0.25 5.50 14.78
N PHE A 80 0.11 5.28 13.47
CA PHE A 80 -1.04 4.59 12.91
C PHE A 80 -0.69 3.71 11.70
N LEU A 81 -1.61 2.81 11.40
CA LEU A 81 -1.59 1.89 10.28
C LEU A 81 -2.81 2.16 9.37
N ILE A 82 -2.54 2.33 8.08
CA ILE A 82 -3.55 2.31 7.02
C ILE A 82 -3.33 1.05 6.19
N ALA A 83 -4.36 0.23 6.04
CA ALA A 83 -4.36 -0.91 5.14
C ALA A 83 -5.45 -0.74 4.09
N PHE A 84 -5.13 -0.92 2.81
CA PHE A 84 -6.11 -0.89 1.73
C PHE A 84 -5.83 -1.93 0.64
N THR A 85 -6.88 -2.47 0.03
CA THR A 85 -6.75 -3.35 -1.15
C THR A 85 -6.57 -2.52 -2.41
N ARG A 86 -6.16 -3.18 -3.51
CA ARG A 86 -5.95 -2.52 -4.80
C ARG A 86 -7.18 -1.78 -5.33
N GLU A 87 -8.39 -2.17 -4.96
CA GLU A 87 -9.63 -1.51 -5.39
C GLU A 87 -9.65 0.00 -5.09
N TYR A 88 -8.94 0.44 -4.04
CA TYR A 88 -8.77 1.85 -3.70
C TYR A 88 -7.88 2.62 -4.68
N LEU A 89 -7.22 1.94 -5.61
CA LEU A 89 -6.43 2.50 -6.72
C LEU A 89 -7.09 2.30 -8.09
N GLU A 90 -8.10 1.43 -8.19
CA GLU A 90 -8.81 1.15 -9.44
C GLU A 90 -9.63 2.39 -9.82
N GLU A 91 -9.75 2.74 -11.11
CA GLU A 91 -10.30 4.00 -11.66
C GLU A 91 -9.36 5.20 -11.75
N ASP A 92 -8.21 5.19 -11.07
CA ASP A 92 -7.20 6.24 -11.23
C ASP A 92 -6.35 6.06 -12.50
N ASP A 93 -5.65 7.13 -12.90
CA ASP A 93 -4.73 7.09 -14.04
C ASP A 93 -3.69 5.97 -13.85
N LYS A 94 -3.39 5.24 -14.94
CA LYS A 94 -2.34 4.21 -14.98
C LYS A 94 -1.01 4.74 -14.46
N GLU A 95 -0.71 6.02 -14.69
CA GLU A 95 0.50 6.67 -14.20
C GLU A 95 0.52 6.81 -12.68
N TYR A 96 -0.61 7.15 -12.07
CA TYR A 96 -0.71 7.25 -10.61
C TYR A 96 -0.52 5.87 -9.96
N ALA A 97 -1.22 4.85 -10.45
CA ALA A 97 -1.11 3.50 -9.89
C ALA A 97 0.33 2.93 -10.10
N LEU A 98 1.00 3.30 -11.19
CA LEU A 98 2.43 3.03 -11.40
C LEU A 98 3.31 3.65 -10.32
N ASP A 99 3.07 4.92 -9.99
CA ASP A 99 3.87 5.63 -8.99
C ASP A 99 3.63 5.13 -7.57
N VAL A 100 2.39 4.77 -7.23
CA VAL A 100 2.09 4.05 -5.97
C VAL A 100 2.86 2.72 -5.93
N PHE A 101 2.84 1.94 -7.01
CA PHE A 101 3.59 0.69 -7.03
C PHE A 101 5.09 0.89 -6.82
N LYS A 102 5.71 1.85 -7.51
CA LYS A 102 7.13 2.17 -7.33
C LYS A 102 7.42 2.61 -5.89
N LEU A 103 6.54 3.43 -5.31
CA LEU A 103 6.66 3.94 -3.95
C LEU A 103 6.73 2.79 -2.93
N PHE A 104 5.89 1.76 -3.06
CA PHE A 104 5.87 0.60 -2.16
C PHE A 104 6.96 -0.45 -2.45
N ASN A 105 7.67 -0.34 -3.57
CA ASN A 105 8.70 -1.30 -4.00
C ASN A 105 10.11 -0.70 -4.03
N LEU A 106 10.41 0.28 -3.17
CA LEU A 106 11.72 0.94 -3.18
C LEU A 106 12.87 0.05 -2.73
N GLN A 107 12.69 -0.73 -1.65
CA GLN A 107 13.78 -1.45 -0.98
C GLN A 107 13.49 -2.95 -0.81
N GLY A 108 12.99 -3.60 -1.86
CA GLY A 108 12.83 -5.05 -1.89
C GLY A 108 11.65 -5.56 -1.06
N GLN A 109 11.71 -5.55 0.27
CA GLN A 109 10.64 -6.11 1.14
C GLN A 109 9.60 -5.06 1.56
N TYR A 110 10.06 -3.87 1.95
CA TYR A 110 9.23 -2.72 2.31
C TYR A 110 10.00 -1.45 1.95
N SER A 111 9.34 -0.30 1.89
CA SER A 111 10.01 1.00 1.73
C SER A 111 10.02 1.73 3.07
N LEU A 112 11.18 2.22 3.52
CA LEU A 112 11.27 3.16 4.63
C LEU A 112 11.45 4.60 4.12
N ILE A 113 10.60 5.50 4.61
CA ILE A 113 10.60 6.90 4.24
C ILE A 113 10.74 7.75 5.50
N GLN A 114 11.81 8.55 5.57
CA GLN A 114 11.89 9.65 6.52
C GLN A 114 11.07 10.83 5.98
N LEU A 115 10.19 11.39 6.80
CA LEU A 115 9.36 12.54 6.44
C LEU A 115 10.07 13.86 6.76
N ASP A 116 9.97 14.84 5.85
CA ASP A 116 10.26 16.23 6.19
C ASP A 116 9.08 16.86 6.97
N GLU A 117 9.33 17.97 7.67
CA GLU A 117 8.33 18.62 8.52
C GLU A 117 7.08 19.03 7.75
N VAL A 118 7.25 19.56 6.53
CA VAL A 118 6.15 20.02 5.68
C VAL A 118 5.26 18.86 5.25
N THR A 119 5.87 17.74 4.83
CA THR A 119 5.14 16.53 4.44
C THR A 119 4.44 15.92 5.65
N ASN A 120 5.13 15.82 6.80
CA ASN A 120 4.53 15.34 8.04
C ASN A 120 3.29 16.14 8.44
N PHE A 121 3.40 17.47 8.46
CA PHE A 121 2.29 18.37 8.80
C PHE A 121 1.09 18.17 7.88
N ASN A 122 1.30 18.06 6.56
CA ASN A 122 0.22 17.81 5.61
C ASN A 122 -0.44 16.43 5.82
N LEU A 123 0.37 15.38 6.04
CA LEU A 123 -0.15 14.04 6.30
C LEU A 123 -0.95 13.97 7.61
N GLU A 124 -0.62 14.76 8.64
CA GLU A 124 -1.42 14.86 9.87
C GLU A 124 -2.84 15.37 9.59
N HIS A 125 -2.98 16.37 8.71
CA HIS A 125 -4.29 16.88 8.31
C HIS A 125 -5.09 15.84 7.53
N VAL A 126 -4.47 15.16 6.56
CA VAL A 126 -5.12 14.11 5.77
C VAL A 126 -5.54 12.93 6.67
N TYR A 127 -4.69 12.54 7.62
CA TYR A 127 -5.02 11.51 8.60
C TYR A 127 -6.23 11.87 9.46
N LYS A 128 -6.32 13.10 9.95
CA LYS A 128 -7.49 13.56 10.73
C LYS A 128 -8.77 13.47 9.92
N LEU A 129 -8.73 13.79 8.63
CA LEU A 129 -9.87 13.65 7.72
C LEU A 129 -10.22 12.17 7.46
N LEU A 130 -9.22 11.31 7.25
CA LEU A 130 -9.43 9.87 7.10
C LEU A 130 -10.10 9.27 8.35
N MET A 131 -9.60 9.61 9.54
CA MET A 131 -10.19 9.19 10.81
C MET A 131 -11.62 9.67 10.92
N PHE A 132 -11.88 10.96 10.70
CA PHE A 132 -13.23 11.51 10.75
C PHE A 132 -14.18 10.74 9.83
N GLU A 133 -13.77 10.48 8.59
CA GLU A 133 -14.58 9.76 7.62
C GLU A 133 -14.81 8.29 8.02
N CYS A 134 -13.80 7.59 8.55
CA CYS A 134 -13.92 6.20 8.99
C CYS A 134 -14.86 5.99 10.19
N TYR A 135 -14.91 6.95 11.11
CA TYR A 135 -15.76 6.87 12.31
C TYR A 135 -17.12 7.53 12.14
N ASN A 136 -17.37 8.18 11.00
CA ASN A 136 -18.65 8.78 10.69
C ASN A 136 -19.64 7.71 10.21
N THR A 137 -20.85 7.70 10.78
CA THR A 137 -21.94 6.80 10.38
C THR A 137 -22.39 6.96 8.93
N ILE A 138 -22.12 8.13 8.34
CA ILE A 138 -22.38 8.43 6.92
C ILE A 138 -21.08 8.56 6.12
N GLY A 139 -19.98 8.01 6.62
CA GLY A 139 -18.70 7.97 5.92
C GLY A 139 -18.78 7.11 4.66
N THR A 140 -18.07 7.54 3.61
CA THR A 140 -18.11 6.94 2.28
C THR A 140 -16.77 6.36 1.88
N TYR A 141 -16.77 5.21 1.18
CA TYR A 141 -15.54 4.68 0.61
C TYR A 141 -14.93 5.66 -0.43
N LEU A 142 -15.78 6.44 -1.13
CA LEU A 142 -15.34 7.40 -2.13
C LEU A 142 -14.50 8.54 -1.52
N ALA A 143 -14.91 9.07 -0.37
CA ALA A 143 -14.12 10.06 0.36
C ALA A 143 -12.81 9.46 0.89
N ILE A 144 -12.86 8.25 1.46
CA ILE A 144 -11.64 7.53 1.89
C ILE A 144 -10.68 7.36 0.71
N LYS A 145 -11.17 6.96 -0.46
CA LYS A 145 -10.39 6.80 -1.68
C LYS A 145 -9.72 8.11 -2.11
N ALA A 146 -10.47 9.22 -2.11
CA ALA A 146 -9.92 10.53 -2.43
C ALA A 146 -8.85 10.99 -1.42
N LEU A 147 -9.10 10.82 -0.12
CA LEU A 147 -8.17 11.20 0.95
C LEU A 147 -6.90 10.34 0.92
N LEU A 148 -7.04 9.02 0.72
CA LEU A 148 -5.92 8.10 0.55
C LEU A 148 -5.07 8.49 -0.68
N LYS A 149 -5.71 8.88 -1.78
CA LYS A 149 -5.00 9.38 -2.96
C LYS A 149 -4.16 10.61 -2.65
N VAL A 150 -4.73 11.58 -1.93
CA VAL A 150 -3.98 12.77 -1.47
C VAL A 150 -2.80 12.35 -0.59
N PHE A 151 -3.01 11.43 0.36
CA PHE A 151 -1.97 10.89 1.23
C PHE A 151 -0.80 10.29 0.42
N LEU A 152 -1.12 9.42 -0.54
CA LEU A 152 -0.14 8.75 -1.40
C LEU A 152 0.60 9.75 -2.31
N LEU A 153 -0.09 10.75 -2.85
CA LEU A 153 0.54 11.80 -3.67
C LEU A 153 1.57 12.62 -2.88
N HIS A 154 1.34 12.88 -1.59
CA HIS A 154 2.34 13.53 -0.73
C HIS A 154 3.60 12.67 -0.59
N LEU A 155 3.45 11.37 -0.35
CA LEU A 155 4.58 10.44 -0.28
C LEU A 155 5.31 10.31 -1.62
N ILE A 156 4.55 10.20 -2.73
CA ILE A 156 5.10 10.17 -4.08
C ILE A 156 5.90 11.43 -4.34
N ARG A 157 5.43 12.64 -4.02
CA ARG A 157 6.16 13.90 -4.24
C ARG A 157 7.45 13.98 -3.40
N LEU A 158 7.36 13.62 -2.12
CA LEU A 158 8.52 13.57 -1.22
C LEU A 158 9.61 12.68 -1.82
N LYS A 159 9.19 11.54 -2.38
CA LYS A 159 10.07 10.57 -3.00
C LYS A 159 10.48 10.93 -4.41
N GLN A 160 9.65 11.53 -5.26
CA GLN A 160 9.96 11.92 -6.64
C GLN A 160 11.13 12.90 -6.74
N ARG A 161 11.38 13.71 -5.71
CA ARG A 161 12.63 14.49 -5.58
C ARG A 161 13.90 13.61 -5.60
N ALA A 162 13.78 12.31 -5.30
CA ALA A 162 14.81 11.29 -5.38
C ALA A 162 14.69 10.32 -6.58
N PHE A 163 13.65 10.38 -7.43
CA PHE A 163 13.34 9.37 -8.48
C PHE A 163 13.63 9.85 -9.91
N LEU A 164 14.73 10.57 -10.13
CA LEU A 164 15.13 10.97 -11.50
C LEU A 164 15.56 9.80 -12.41
N SER A 165 15.34 8.52 -12.04
CA SER A 165 15.64 7.36 -12.88
C SER A 165 14.38 6.58 -13.29
N GLN A 166 13.97 6.71 -14.55
CA GLN A 166 12.94 5.88 -15.16
C GLN A 166 13.49 4.49 -15.50
N ASP A 167 13.43 3.53 -14.57
CA ASP A 167 13.85 2.14 -14.84
C ASP A 167 12.76 1.36 -15.59
N ILE A 168 13.02 0.98 -16.85
CA ILE A 168 12.15 0.13 -17.68
C ILE A 168 11.77 -1.19 -16.99
N ASN A 169 12.68 -1.77 -16.21
CA ASN A 169 12.40 -3.03 -15.53
C ASN A 169 11.39 -2.84 -14.40
N GLN A 170 11.38 -1.70 -13.71
CA GLN A 170 10.33 -1.39 -12.71
C GLN A 170 8.94 -1.30 -13.36
N LYS A 171 8.84 -0.68 -14.55
CA LYS A 171 7.57 -0.65 -15.30
C LYS A 171 7.08 -2.07 -15.63
N ARG A 172 7.98 -2.98 -16.00
CA ARG A 172 7.65 -4.38 -16.30
C ARG A 172 7.22 -5.16 -15.06
N VAL A 173 7.88 -4.95 -13.92
CA VAL A 173 7.47 -5.56 -12.63
C VAL A 173 6.05 -5.13 -12.27
N TYR A 174 5.72 -3.85 -12.43
CA TYR A 174 4.37 -3.38 -12.18
C TYR A 174 3.34 -4.04 -13.08
N GLN A 175 3.59 -4.06 -14.39
CA GLN A 175 2.68 -4.70 -15.34
C GLN A 175 2.51 -6.20 -15.02
N PHE A 176 3.56 -6.88 -14.58
CA PHE A 176 3.47 -8.23 -14.05
C PHE A 176 2.53 -8.32 -12.85
N CYS A 177 2.68 -7.47 -11.83
CA CYS A 177 1.81 -7.47 -10.66
C CYS A 177 0.34 -7.15 -10.98
N ILE A 178 0.07 -6.34 -12.02
CA ILE A 178 -1.28 -6.15 -12.54
C ILE A 178 -1.82 -7.43 -13.15
N LEU A 179 -1.04 -8.05 -14.04
CA LEU A 179 -1.47 -9.26 -14.74
C LEU A 179 -1.69 -10.41 -13.77
N LEU A 180 -0.78 -10.57 -12.79
CA LEU A 180 -0.82 -11.61 -11.77
C LEU A 180 -2.14 -11.52 -11.01
N ASP A 181 -2.40 -10.40 -10.38
CA ASP A 181 -3.63 -10.14 -9.64
C ASP A 181 -4.91 -10.42 -10.46
N LYS A 182 -4.99 -9.91 -11.69
CA LYS A 182 -6.17 -10.12 -12.55
C LYS A 182 -6.41 -11.57 -12.96
N ASN A 183 -5.35 -12.38 -13.02
CA ASN A 183 -5.40 -13.71 -13.61
C ASN A 183 -4.98 -14.83 -12.65
N TYR A 184 -4.61 -14.53 -11.41
CA TYR A 184 -4.00 -15.48 -10.47
C TYR A 184 -4.86 -16.73 -10.25
N HIS A 185 -6.18 -16.57 -10.18
CA HIS A 185 -7.11 -17.70 -10.04
C HIS A 185 -7.26 -18.56 -11.30
N LYS A 186 -6.88 -18.04 -12.48
CA LYS A 186 -7.12 -18.68 -13.79
C LYS A 186 -5.83 -19.15 -14.47
N GLU A 187 -4.74 -18.41 -14.31
CA GLU A 187 -3.49 -18.58 -15.04
C GLU A 187 -2.35 -18.87 -14.07
N ARG A 188 -1.79 -20.07 -14.15
CA ARG A 188 -0.64 -20.51 -13.33
C ARG A 188 0.65 -20.69 -14.13
N LYS A 189 0.65 -20.32 -15.41
CA LYS A 189 1.79 -20.51 -16.29
C LYS A 189 2.63 -19.24 -16.39
N ALA A 190 3.91 -19.34 -16.09
CA ALA A 190 4.90 -18.27 -16.28
C ALA A 190 4.86 -17.68 -17.71
N SER A 191 4.68 -18.56 -18.70
CA SER A 191 4.57 -18.21 -20.13
C SER A 191 3.45 -17.22 -20.44
N PHE A 192 2.30 -17.32 -19.74
CA PHE A 192 1.18 -16.40 -19.92
C PHE A 192 1.60 -14.96 -19.63
N TYR A 193 2.22 -14.75 -18.47
CA TYR A 193 2.66 -13.43 -18.02
C TYR A 193 3.79 -12.86 -18.88
N SER A 194 4.77 -13.68 -19.26
CA SER A 194 5.88 -13.22 -20.11
C SER A 194 5.41 -12.82 -21.50
N ASN A 195 4.47 -13.57 -22.09
CA ASN A 195 3.89 -13.26 -23.39
C ASN A 195 3.11 -11.94 -23.38
N GLN A 196 2.32 -11.69 -22.34
CA GLN A 196 1.59 -10.42 -22.16
C GLN A 196 2.53 -9.23 -22.00
N LEU A 197 3.72 -9.44 -21.42
CA LEU A 197 4.76 -8.43 -21.25
C LEU A 197 5.75 -8.34 -22.41
N GLN A 198 5.55 -9.14 -23.47
CA GLN A 198 6.39 -9.19 -24.67
C GLN A 198 7.88 -9.39 -24.36
N ILE A 199 8.18 -10.25 -23.38
CA ILE A 199 9.55 -10.64 -23.00
C ILE A 199 9.62 -12.14 -22.79
N SER A 200 10.83 -12.70 -22.81
CA SER A 200 11.00 -14.12 -22.50
C SER A 200 10.75 -14.41 -21.02
N GLU A 201 10.29 -15.62 -20.69
CA GLU A 201 10.11 -16.08 -19.31
C GLU A 201 11.39 -15.92 -18.49
N LYS A 202 12.54 -16.30 -19.08
CA LYS A 202 13.85 -16.12 -18.44
C LYS A 202 14.13 -14.66 -18.10
N ARG A 203 13.81 -13.72 -19.01
CA ARG A 203 14.04 -12.29 -18.78
C ARG A 203 13.09 -11.75 -17.72
N LEU A 204 11.82 -12.14 -17.75
CA LEU A 204 10.85 -11.77 -16.72
C LEU A 204 11.29 -12.28 -15.35
N ASN A 205 11.72 -13.54 -15.26
CA ASN A 205 12.19 -14.13 -14.01
C ASN A 205 13.43 -13.41 -13.45
N GLN A 206 14.38 -13.02 -14.31
CA GLN A 206 15.53 -12.19 -13.90
C GLN A 206 15.08 -10.85 -13.34
N ILE A 207 14.19 -10.14 -14.05
CA ILE A 207 13.67 -8.85 -13.62
C ILE A 207 12.96 -8.96 -12.26
N LEU A 208 12.15 -10.00 -12.06
CA LEU A 208 11.44 -10.24 -10.80
C LEU A 208 12.40 -10.61 -9.66
N GLN A 209 13.43 -11.41 -9.92
CA GLN A 209 14.45 -11.70 -8.91
C GLN A 209 15.26 -10.45 -8.55
N GLU A 210 15.68 -9.65 -9.52
CA GLU A 210 16.44 -8.42 -9.30
C GLU A 210 15.64 -7.39 -8.51
N LYS A 211 14.33 -7.27 -8.75
CA LYS A 211 13.49 -6.18 -8.22
C LYS A 211 12.57 -6.57 -7.07
N MET A 212 12.21 -7.84 -6.96
CA MET A 212 11.27 -8.34 -5.93
C MET A 212 11.87 -9.46 -5.08
N HIS A 213 13.09 -9.92 -5.38
CA HIS A 213 13.74 -11.06 -4.71
C HIS A 213 12.89 -12.35 -4.72
N LYS A 214 11.99 -12.48 -5.69
CA LYS A 214 11.14 -13.66 -5.89
C LYS A 214 11.16 -14.07 -7.35
N THR A 215 11.12 -15.37 -7.60
CA THR A 215 10.92 -15.92 -8.94
C THR A 215 9.48 -15.77 -9.40
N ILE A 216 9.26 -15.85 -10.71
CA ILE A 216 7.93 -15.89 -11.28
C ILE A 216 7.09 -17.05 -10.72
N THR A 217 7.70 -18.22 -10.52
CA THR A 217 7.02 -19.40 -9.96
C THR A 217 6.62 -19.17 -8.50
N GLN A 218 7.49 -18.60 -7.68
CA GLN A 218 7.17 -18.25 -6.30
C GLN A 218 6.06 -17.20 -6.20
N LEU A 219 5.97 -16.27 -7.15
CA LEU A 219 4.91 -15.25 -7.18
C LEU A 219 3.57 -15.81 -7.67
N ILE A 220 3.59 -16.78 -8.60
CA ILE A 220 2.38 -17.42 -9.13
C ILE A 220 1.81 -18.47 -8.17
N HIS A 221 2.64 -19.08 -7.33
CA HIS A 221 2.26 -20.17 -6.41
C HIS A 221 2.38 -19.80 -4.92
N ALA A 222 2.59 -18.53 -4.60
CA ALA A 222 2.38 -17.99 -3.26
C ALA A 222 0.90 -18.11 -2.90
#